data_AF-A0A6G1JQL9-F1
#
_entry.id   AF-A0A6G1JQL9-F1
#
_cell.length_a   1.000
_cell.length_b   1.000
_cell.length_c   1.000
_cell.angle_alpha   90.00
_cell.angle_beta   90.00
_cell.angle_gamma   90.00
#
_symmetry.space_group_name_H-M   'P 1'
#
loop_
_entity.id
_entity.type
_entity.pdbx_description
1 polymer ?
#
loop_
_entity_poly.entity_id
_entity_poly.type
_entity_poly.pdbx_seq_one_letter_code
_entity_poly.pdbx_strand_id
1 'polypeptide(L)'
;SEIPLAKMQRARAHKKINIFYTLSHMYRPDATFRGKQVKAIQAIIAGKSPVVLVKPTGSSKSLAFMLPAFLRSYGLTIIFLPLIILQLNIQERCKELNVLCEI
;
A
#
# COMPACT_ATOMS: atom_id res chain seq x y z
N SER A 1 -9.39 -9.76 -26.78
CA SER A 1 -9.72 -9.62 -25.35
C SER A 1 -9.30 -8.22 -24.91
N GLU A 2 -10.25 -7.28 -24.91
CA GLU A 2 -10.00 -5.87 -24.62
C GLU A 2 -9.52 -5.69 -23.18
N ILE A 3 -8.31 -5.16 -23.01
CA ILE A 3 -7.87 -4.67 -21.71
C ILE A 3 -8.60 -3.33 -21.53
N PRO A 4 -9.49 -3.19 -20.53
CA PRO A 4 -10.26 -1.96 -20.35
C PRO A 4 -9.32 -0.77 -20.26
N LEU A 5 -9.63 0.33 -20.96
CA LEU A 5 -8.84 1.56 -21.01
C LEU A 5 -8.42 2.06 -19.61
N ALA A 6 -9.29 1.87 -18.61
CA ALA A 6 -9.01 2.16 -17.20
C ALA A 6 -7.83 1.36 -16.62
N LYS A 7 -7.69 0.07 -16.97
CA LYS A 7 -6.52 -0.75 -16.57
C LYS A 7 -5.22 -0.25 -17.22
N MET A 8 -5.27 0.18 -18.48
CA MET A 8 -4.09 0.73 -19.18
C MET A 8 -3.67 2.10 -18.63
N GLN A 9 -4.63 2.97 -18.28
CA GLN A 9 -4.36 4.27 -17.66
C GLN A 9 -3.73 4.11 -16.27
N ARG A 10 -4.26 3.21 -15.41
CA ARG A 10 -3.68 2.88 -14.11
C ARG A 10 -2.26 2.33 -14.22
N ALA A 11 -2.03 1.39 -15.14
CA ALA A 11 -0.71 0.81 -15.37
C ALA A 11 0.32 1.85 -15.84
N ARG A 12 -0.10 2.87 -16.62
CA ARG A 12 0.76 3.99 -17.03
C ARG A 12 1.07 4.95 -15.89
N ALA A 13 0.07 5.29 -15.05
CA ALA A 13 0.27 6.15 -13.89
C ALA A 13 1.26 5.55 -12.87
N HIS A 14 1.29 4.22 -12.76
CA HIS A 14 2.10 3.53 -11.75
C HIS A 14 3.55 3.25 -12.17
N LYS A 15 3.90 3.44 -13.46
CA LYS A 15 5.26 3.18 -13.99
C LYS A 15 6.36 4.08 -13.41
N LYS A 16 6.01 5.19 -12.76
CA LYS A 16 6.96 6.17 -12.22
C LYS A 16 7.03 6.23 -10.68
N ILE A 17 6.42 5.29 -9.96
CA ILE A 17 6.40 5.34 -8.49
C ILE A 17 7.75 4.90 -7.91
N ASN A 18 8.43 5.80 -7.19
CA ASN A 18 9.62 5.47 -6.40
C ASN A 18 9.21 5.09 -4.97
N ILE A 19 9.10 3.79 -4.71
CA ILE A 19 8.67 3.26 -3.41
C ILE A 19 9.62 3.56 -2.25
N PHE A 20 10.91 3.78 -2.52
CA PHE A 20 11.89 4.11 -1.47
C PHE A 20 11.71 5.54 -0.99
N TYR A 21 11.52 6.46 -1.94
CA TYR A 21 11.15 7.84 -1.64
C TYR A 21 9.83 7.92 -0.89
N THR A 22 8.83 7.13 -1.31
CA THR A 22 7.54 7.07 -0.61
C THR A 22 7.69 6.56 0.83
N LEU A 23 8.50 5.52 1.05
CA LEU A 23 8.74 4.99 2.39
C LEU A 23 9.40 6.03 3.31
N SER A 24 10.40 6.76 2.79
CA SER A 24 11.10 7.77 3.58
C SER A 24 10.19 8.95 3.94
N HIS A 25 9.30 9.35 3.03
CA HIS A 25 8.30 10.41 3.27
C HIS A 25 7.20 9.99 4.24
N MET A 26 6.83 8.70 4.22
CA MET A 26 5.77 8.16 5.08
C MET A 26 6.24 7.97 6.52
N TYR A 27 7.52 7.65 6.74
CA TYR A 27 8.05 7.38 8.09
C TYR A 27 9.13 8.36 8.51
N ARG A 28 10.36 8.13 8.05
CA ARG A 28 11.56 8.89 8.40
C ARG A 28 12.58 8.77 7.25
N PRO A 29 13.51 9.72 7.10
CA PRO A 29 14.52 9.69 6.04
C PRO A 29 15.35 8.39 5.98
N ASP A 30 15.61 7.76 7.13
CA ASP A 30 16.39 6.53 7.30
C ASP A 30 15.54 5.25 7.21
N ALA A 31 14.24 5.35 6.90
CA ALA A 31 13.36 4.20 6.84
C ALA A 31 13.76 3.24 5.71
N THR A 32 14.02 1.98 6.06
CA THR A 32 14.38 0.92 5.11
C THR A 32 13.31 -0.18 5.06
N PHE A 33 13.06 -0.72 3.87
CA PHE A 33 12.28 -1.94 3.73
C PHE A 33 12.96 -3.13 4.41
N ARG A 34 12.15 -4.06 4.93
CA ARG A 34 12.60 -5.28 5.60
C ARG A 34 12.17 -6.52 4.83
N GLY A 35 13.08 -7.46 4.66
CA GLY A 35 12.81 -8.77 4.06
C GLY A 35 12.19 -8.68 2.65
N LYS A 36 11.00 -9.24 2.46
CA LYS A 36 10.34 -9.38 1.15
C LYS A 36 9.33 -8.25 0.85
N GLN A 37 9.33 -7.16 1.62
CA GLN A 37 8.37 -6.06 1.44
C GLN A 37 8.48 -5.40 0.06
N VAL A 38 9.70 -5.12 -0.41
CA VAL A 38 9.94 -4.53 -1.74
C VAL A 38 9.23 -5.33 -2.83
N LYS A 39 9.45 -6.65 -2.86
CA LYS A 39 8.87 -7.53 -3.88
C LYS A 39 7.34 -7.53 -3.85
N ALA A 40 6.75 -7.55 -2.65
CA ALA A 40 5.30 -7.54 -2.49
C ALA A 40 4.69 -6.19 -2.94
N ILE A 41 5.26 -5.08 -2.50
CA ILE A 41 4.78 -3.73 -2.80
C ILE A 41 4.93 -3.43 -4.30
N GLN A 42 6.05 -3.81 -4.92
CA GLN A 42 6.22 -3.69 -6.38
C GLN A 42 5.19 -4.51 -7.15
N ALA A 43 4.88 -5.73 -6.70
CA ALA A 43 3.84 -6.55 -7.33
C ALA A 43 2.46 -5.88 -7.24
N ILE A 44 2.11 -5.35 -6.06
CA ILE A 44 0.87 -4.62 -5.83
C ILE A 44 0.81 -3.39 -6.73
N ILE A 45 1.85 -2.55 -6.73
CA ILE A 45 1.90 -1.32 -7.52
C ILE A 45 1.79 -1.60 -9.03
N ALA A 46 2.41 -2.69 -9.49
CA ALA A 46 2.31 -3.16 -10.87
C ALA A 46 0.91 -3.72 -11.24
N GLY A 47 -0.05 -3.73 -10.31
CA GLY A 47 -1.41 -4.21 -10.52
C GLY A 47 -1.51 -5.73 -10.62
N LYS A 48 -0.51 -6.48 -10.10
CA LYS A 48 -0.59 -7.94 -10.06
C LYS A 48 -1.66 -8.36 -9.06
N SER A 49 -2.47 -9.35 -9.43
CA SER A 49 -3.51 -9.93 -8.58
C SER A 49 -3.72 -11.39 -8.95
N PRO A 50 -3.85 -12.31 -7.96
CA PRO A 50 -3.78 -12.06 -6.52
C PRO A 50 -2.32 -11.92 -6.02
N VAL A 51 -2.13 -11.20 -4.91
CA VAL A 51 -0.84 -11.13 -4.18
C VAL A 51 -1.08 -11.65 -2.76
N VAL A 52 -0.34 -12.69 -2.36
CA VAL A 52 -0.40 -13.28 -1.02
C VAL A 52 0.90 -13.01 -0.26
N LEU A 53 0.81 -12.32 0.88
CA LEU A 53 1.96 -11.98 1.72
C LEU A 53 1.90 -12.73 3.06
N VAL A 54 2.72 -13.77 3.21
CA VAL A 54 2.85 -14.55 4.45
C VAL A 54 4.09 -14.11 5.23
N LYS A 55 3.89 -13.74 6.49
CA LYS A 55 4.96 -13.31 7.42
C LYS A 55 4.58 -13.65 8.88
N PRO A 56 5.49 -13.54 9.86
CA PRO A 56 5.13 -13.53 11.29
C PRO A 56 4.34 -12.28 11.71
N THR A 57 3.63 -12.32 12.84
CA THR A 57 3.04 -11.12 13.47
C THR A 57 4.14 -10.12 13.86
N GLY A 58 3.81 -8.82 13.92
CA GLY A 58 4.80 -7.76 14.19
C GLY A 58 5.76 -7.43 13.03
N SER A 59 5.76 -8.20 11.94
CA SER A 59 6.69 -8.01 10.82
C SER A 59 6.32 -6.88 9.82
N SER A 60 5.47 -5.93 10.24
CA SER A 60 5.01 -4.81 9.39
C SER A 60 4.34 -5.23 8.07
N LYS A 61 3.40 -6.20 8.11
CA LYS A 61 2.60 -6.56 6.92
C LYS A 61 1.79 -5.39 6.39
N SER A 62 1.30 -4.54 7.29
CA SER A 62 0.40 -3.42 6.96
C SER A 62 1.00 -2.45 5.94
N LEU A 63 2.33 -2.37 5.86
CA LEU A 63 3.02 -1.57 4.86
C LEU A 63 2.60 -1.93 3.42
N ALA A 64 2.26 -3.20 3.17
CA ALA A 64 1.88 -3.68 1.85
C ALA A 64 0.61 -3.02 1.31
N PHE A 65 -0.30 -2.56 2.18
CA PHE A 65 -1.50 -1.82 1.78
C PHE A 65 -1.44 -0.33 2.15
N MET A 66 -0.72 0.04 3.23
CA MET A 66 -0.60 1.44 3.64
C MET A 66 0.25 2.27 2.68
N LEU A 67 1.35 1.73 2.15
CA LEU A 67 2.19 2.48 1.22
C LEU A 67 1.44 2.80 -0.09
N PRO A 68 0.72 1.84 -0.71
CA PRO A 68 -0.17 2.16 -1.82
C PRO A 68 -1.29 3.15 -1.47
N ALA A 69 -1.89 3.07 -0.28
CA ALA A 69 -2.94 4.01 0.15
C ALA A 69 -2.42 5.45 0.35
N PHE A 70 -1.16 5.60 0.77
CA PHE A 70 -0.50 6.90 0.90
C PHE A 70 -0.26 7.58 -0.46
N LEU A 71 -0.15 6.80 -1.53
CA LEU A 71 0.04 7.32 -2.88
C LEU A 71 -1.30 7.80 -3.47
N ARG A 72 -1.55 9.11 -3.47
CA ARG A 72 -2.77 9.70 -4.06
C ARG A 72 -3.07 9.24 -5.50
N SER A 73 -2.03 8.99 -6.30
CA SER A 73 -2.17 8.51 -7.68
C SER A 73 -2.67 7.06 -7.78
N TYR A 74 -2.63 6.30 -6.70
CA TYR A 74 -3.00 4.88 -6.67
C TYR A 74 -4.52 4.66 -6.55
N GLY A 75 -5.23 5.69 -6.05
CA GLY A 75 -6.67 5.71 -5.86
C GLY A 75 -7.10 5.19 -4.48
N LEU A 76 -8.28 4.56 -4.42
CA LEU A 76 -8.87 4.06 -3.19
C LEU A 76 -8.35 2.66 -2.84
N THR A 77 -7.99 2.46 -1.57
CA THR A 77 -7.67 1.14 -0.99
C THR A 77 -8.79 0.72 -0.04
N ILE A 78 -9.40 -0.44 -0.27
CA ILE A 78 -10.45 -1.00 0.58
C ILE A 78 -9.84 -2.14 1.40
N ILE A 79 -10.02 -2.09 2.72
CA ILE A 79 -9.44 -3.07 3.65
C ILE A 79 -10.56 -3.77 4.40
N PHE A 80 -10.64 -5.10 4.25
CA PHE A 80 -11.56 -5.93 5.01
C PHE A 80 -10.86 -6.42 6.28
N LEU A 81 -11.35 -6.00 7.44
CA LEU A 81 -10.78 -6.35 8.74
C LEU A 81 -11.80 -7.11 9.59
N PRO A 82 -11.48 -8.32 10.07
CA PRO A 82 -12.42 -9.13 10.85
C PRO A 82 -12.64 -8.61 12.28
N LEU A 83 -11.79 -7.70 12.78
CA LEU A 83 -11.83 -7.21 14.16
C LEU A 83 -11.92 -5.68 14.18
N ILE A 84 -12.85 -5.14 14.96
CA ILE A 84 -13.06 -3.68 15.13
C ILE A 84 -11.80 -3.00 15.67
N ILE A 85 -11.10 -3.62 16.62
CA ILE A 85 -9.85 -3.08 17.18
C ILE A 85 -8.79 -2.86 16.09
N LEU A 86 -8.73 -3.74 15.08
CA LEU A 86 -7.82 -3.55 13.96
C LEU A 86 -8.23 -2.38 13.09
N GLN A 87 -9.54 -2.13 12.91
CA GLN A 87 -10.04 -0.98 12.16
C GLN A 87 -9.62 0.33 12.83
N LEU A 88 -9.79 0.43 14.15
CA LEU A 88 -9.35 1.59 14.93
C LEU A 88 -7.84 1.82 14.79
N ASN A 89 -7.03 0.77 14.89
CA ASN A 89 -5.56 0.88 14.71
C ASN A 89 -5.18 1.38 13.30
N ILE A 90 -5.92 0.99 12.26
CA ILE A 90 -5.68 1.50 10.91
C ILE A 90 -6.13 2.96 10.79
N GLN A 91 -7.26 3.33 11.36
CA GLN A 91 -7.76 4.71 11.32
C GLN A 91 -6.80 5.67 12.03
N GLU A 92 -6.26 5.29 13.19
CA GLU A 92 -5.23 6.06 13.89
C GLU A 92 -4.01 6.26 13.00
N ARG A 93 -3.51 5.19 12.37
CA ARG A 93 -2.36 5.29 11.47
C ARG A 93 -2.63 6.12 10.21
N CYS A 94 -3.85 6.11 9.69
CA CYS A 94 -4.24 6.99 8.60
C CYS A 94 -4.20 8.47 9.03
N LYS A 95 -4.66 8.79 10.25
CA LYS A 95 -4.57 10.15 10.82
C LYS A 95 -3.12 10.60 10.97
N GLU A 96 -2.25 9.75 11.55
CA GLU A 96 -0.81 10.05 11.71
C GLU A 96 -0.13 10.39 10.37
N LEU A 97 -0.54 9.71 9.30
CA LEU A 97 0.05 9.83 7.97
C LEU A 97 -0.67 10.82 7.06
N ASN A 98 -1.70 11.52 7.56
CA ASN A 98 -2.57 12.41 6.78
C ASN A 98 -3.17 11.72 5.52
N VAL A 99 -3.54 10.44 5.67
CA VAL A 99 -4.26 9.68 4.65
C VAL A 99 -5.76 9.76 4.95
N LEU A 100 -6.54 10.18 3.94
CA LEU A 100 -8.00 10.18 4.02
C LEU A 100 -8.50 8.73 4.19
N CYS A 101 -9.23 8.47 5.27
CA CYS A 101 -9.74 7.16 5.63
C CYS A 101 -11.09 7.28 6.30
N GLU A 102 -12.01 6.38 5.94
CA GLU A 102 -13.34 6.23 6.53
C GLU A 102 -13.53 4.75 6.91
N ILE A 103 -14.34 4.49 7.95
CA ILE A 103 -14.70 3.15 8.43
C ILE A 103 -16.17 2.91 8.09
#